data_AF-A0A7Z8JXV7-F1
#
_entry.id   AF-A0A7Z8JXV7-F1
#
_cell.length_a   1.000
_cell.length_b   1.000
_cell.length_c   1.000
_cell.angle_alpha   90.00
_cell.angle_beta   90.00
_cell.angle_gamma   90.00
#
_symmetry.space_group_name_H-M   'P 1'
#
loop_
_entity.id
_entity.type
_entity.pdbx_description
1 polymer ?
#
loop_
_entity_poly.entity_id
_entity_poly.type
_entity_poly.pdbx_seq_one_letter_code
_entity_poly.pdbx_strand_id
1 'polypeptide(L)'
;MTPEHDRPTWQAEPCPDWCVVLHAQDDDVRDRSHVSTSMSVGARQLLSGPGPAVSPFAEREPSGPPGTPDALDRTAAADLAVCLHRRDGGRTTWVYVGDGAVQHLELTAESWHRLMPALDRVLDLARA
;
A
#
# COMPACT_ATOMS: atom_id res chain seq x y z
N MET A 1 34.01 -7.20 4.97
CA MET A 1 33.85 -6.38 6.19
C MET A 1 33.17 -5.10 5.74
N THR A 2 31.85 -5.15 5.64
CA THR A 2 31.00 -4.01 5.25
C THR A 2 31.00 -3.02 6.41
N PRO A 3 31.11 -1.70 6.17
CA PRO A 3 31.07 -0.74 7.25
C PRO A 3 29.70 -0.85 7.93
N GLU A 4 29.71 -1.25 9.20
CA GLU A 4 28.57 -1.10 10.09
C GLU A 4 28.21 0.39 10.05
N HIS A 5 27.12 0.73 9.36
CA HIS A 5 26.53 2.05 9.53
C HIS A 5 26.04 2.07 10.97
N ASP A 6 26.73 2.84 11.82
CA ASP A 6 26.38 2.98 13.22
C ASP A 6 24.90 3.32 13.34
N ARG A 7 24.17 2.48 14.08
CA ARG A 7 22.74 2.64 14.32
C ARG A 7 22.47 4.05 14.86
N PRO A 8 21.56 4.84 14.25
CA PRO A 8 21.18 6.14 14.77
C PRO A 8 20.74 6.10 16.23
N THR A 9 21.07 7.14 16.99
CA THR A 9 20.78 7.22 18.43
C THR A 9 19.28 7.26 18.74
N TRP A 10 18.46 7.67 17.78
CA TRP A 10 17.01 7.69 17.92
C TRP A 10 16.38 6.31 17.71
N GLN A 11 17.07 5.38 17.06
CA GLN A 11 16.52 4.09 16.67
C GLN A 11 16.40 3.18 17.89
N ALA A 12 15.17 2.94 18.35
CA ALA A 12 14.89 2.24 19.61
C ALA A 12 15.34 0.77 19.58
N GLU A 13 15.19 0.10 18.44
CA GLU A 13 15.46 -1.33 18.26
C GLU A 13 16.32 -1.59 17.02
N PRO A 14 17.07 -2.70 16.94
CA PRO A 14 17.71 -3.11 15.69
C PRO A 14 16.67 -3.25 14.57
N CYS A 15 17.11 -3.03 13.32
CA CYS A 15 16.22 -3.23 12.17
C CYS A 15 15.69 -4.67 12.16
N PRO A 16 14.39 -4.89 11.99
CA PRO A 16 13.87 -6.23 11.72
C PRO A 16 14.37 -6.70 10.35
N ASP A 17 14.49 -8.02 10.15
CA ASP A 17 15.10 -8.62 8.95
C ASP A 17 14.45 -8.21 7.62
N TRP A 18 13.19 -7.78 7.66
CA TRP A 18 12.46 -7.31 6.48
C TRP A 18 12.70 -5.84 6.15
N CYS A 19 13.31 -5.06 7.04
CA CYS A 19 13.51 -3.62 6.85
C CYS A 19 14.62 -3.36 5.83
N VAL A 20 14.33 -2.56 4.79
CA VAL A 20 15.30 -2.19 3.74
C VAL A 20 15.69 -0.70 3.76
N VAL A 21 15.14 0.06 4.71
CA VAL A 21 15.43 1.49 4.86
C VAL A 21 16.84 1.70 5.41
N LEU A 22 17.58 2.62 4.80
CA LEU A 22 18.83 3.14 5.35
C LEU A 22 18.49 4.25 6.35
N HIS A 23 18.60 3.95 7.64
CA HIS A 23 18.32 4.91 8.71
C HIS A 23 19.52 5.83 8.93
N ALA A 24 19.29 7.13 8.88
CA ALA A 24 20.31 8.15 9.12
C ALA A 24 20.03 8.92 10.42
N GLN A 25 21.09 9.46 11.02
CA GLN A 25 20.97 10.21 12.29
C GLN A 25 20.10 11.46 12.16
N ASP A 26 20.03 12.04 10.96
CA ASP A 26 19.30 13.26 10.61
C ASP A 26 17.90 13.01 10.00
N ASP A 27 17.43 11.76 9.98
CA ASP A 27 16.07 11.45 9.54
C ASP A 27 15.02 12.25 10.36
N ASP A 28 14.09 12.88 9.64
CA ASP A 28 12.92 13.56 10.20
C ASP A 28 12.11 12.57 11.03
N VAL A 29 11.52 13.03 12.13
CA VAL A 29 10.74 12.17 13.03
C VAL A 29 9.62 11.41 12.30
N ARG A 30 9.10 11.96 11.19
CA ARG A 30 8.07 11.34 10.35
C ARG A 30 8.60 10.25 9.43
N ASP A 31 9.90 10.19 9.19
CA ASP A 31 10.52 9.19 8.31
C ASP A 31 11.12 8.02 9.10
N ARG A 32 11.22 8.17 10.43
CA ARG A 32 11.66 7.13 11.39
C ARG A 32 10.68 5.95 11.42
N SER A 33 10.86 5.04 10.48
CA SER A 33 10.03 3.85 10.32
C SER A 33 10.76 2.76 9.58
N HIS A 34 10.61 1.53 10.03
CA HIS A 34 11.02 0.36 9.27
C HIS A 34 10.04 0.13 8.13
N VAL A 35 10.55 -0.07 6.91
CA VAL A 35 9.74 -0.37 5.71
C VAL A 35 10.37 -1.54 4.97
N SER A 36 9.56 -2.47 4.48
CA SER A 36 10.04 -3.57 3.63
C SER A 36 10.29 -3.13 2.19
N THR A 37 10.86 -4.02 1.38
CA THR A 37 10.70 -3.89 -0.08
C THR A 37 9.23 -3.75 -0.42
N SER A 38 8.92 -2.86 -1.35
CA SER A 38 7.57 -2.68 -1.89
C SER A 38 7.39 -3.51 -3.16
N MET A 39 6.28 -4.22 -3.25
CA MET A 39 5.83 -4.87 -4.49
C MET A 39 4.86 -3.95 -5.22
N SER A 40 5.02 -3.80 -6.54
CA SER A 40 4.05 -3.08 -7.38
C SER A 40 3.03 -4.07 -7.95
N VAL A 41 1.75 -3.76 -7.81
CA VAL A 41 0.62 -4.56 -8.31
C VAL A 41 -0.29 -3.68 -9.16
N GLY A 42 -0.33 -3.96 -10.46
CA GLY A 42 -1.25 -3.27 -11.37
C GLY A 42 -2.71 -3.55 -11.01
N ALA A 43 -3.51 -2.48 -10.91
CA ALA A 43 -4.90 -2.52 -10.52
C ALA A 43 -5.77 -1.64 -11.43
N ARG A 44 -7.01 -2.08 -11.66
CA ARG A 44 -8.07 -1.28 -12.29
C ARG A 44 -9.09 -0.90 -11.23
N GLN A 45 -9.20 0.39 -10.95
CA GLN A 45 -10.10 0.95 -9.94
C GLN A 45 -11.42 1.35 -10.59
N LEU A 46 -12.54 1.07 -9.91
CA LEU A 46 -13.85 1.64 -10.21
C LEU A 46 -14.00 3.04 -9.55
N LEU A 47 -14.40 4.04 -10.34
CA LEU A 47 -14.57 5.44 -9.95
C LEU A 47 -16.07 5.78 -9.76
N SER A 48 -16.72 5.20 -8.75
CA SER A 48 -18.15 5.42 -8.48
C SER A 48 -18.38 6.53 -7.43
N GLY A 49 -19.30 7.46 -7.72
CA GLY A 49 -19.84 8.43 -6.75
C GLY A 49 -19.11 9.79 -6.64
N PRO A 50 -19.64 10.75 -5.86
CA PRO A 50 -18.96 12.01 -5.57
C PRO A 50 -17.81 11.77 -4.56
N GLY A 51 -16.60 11.53 -5.09
CA GLY A 51 -15.33 11.35 -4.36
C GLY A 51 -14.74 9.93 -4.48
N PRO A 52 -13.43 9.68 -4.24
CA PRO A 52 -12.34 10.62 -3.96
C PRO A 52 -11.76 11.23 -5.25
N ALA A 53 -10.87 12.21 -5.11
CA ALA A 53 -10.06 12.69 -6.23
C ALA A 53 -9.42 11.47 -6.93
N VAL A 54 -9.42 11.45 -8.26
CA VAL A 54 -8.64 10.45 -8.99
C VAL A 54 -7.19 10.64 -8.60
N SER A 55 -6.50 9.54 -8.30
CA SER A 55 -5.08 9.60 -7.94
C SER A 55 -4.30 10.36 -9.01
N PRO A 56 -3.36 11.25 -8.63
CA PRO A 56 -2.46 11.84 -9.61
C PRO A 56 -1.61 10.79 -10.33
N PHE A 57 -1.51 9.58 -9.78
CA PHE A 57 -0.76 8.45 -10.33
C PHE A 57 -1.64 7.46 -11.11
N ALA A 58 -2.95 7.72 -11.25
CA ALA A 58 -3.86 6.86 -11.98
C ALA A 58 -4.20 7.43 -13.37
N GLU A 59 -4.24 6.55 -14.36
CA GLU A 59 -4.65 6.87 -15.73
C GLU A 59 -6.14 6.54 -15.91
N ARG A 60 -6.96 7.57 -16.18
CA ARG A 60 -8.38 7.36 -16.48
C ARG A 60 -8.54 6.58 -17.78
N GLU A 61 -9.38 5.57 -17.74
CA GLU A 61 -9.69 4.77 -18.91
C GLU A 61 -10.90 5.31 -19.66
N PRO A 62 -11.01 5.04 -20.98
CA PRO A 62 -12.19 5.41 -21.75
C PRO A 62 -13.45 4.76 -21.16
N SER A 63 -14.48 5.56 -20.91
CA SER A 63 -15.79 5.05 -20.49
C SER A 63 -16.55 4.45 -21.69
N GLY A 64 -17.53 3.59 -21.40
CA GLY A 64 -18.46 3.10 -22.41
C GLY A 64 -19.32 4.22 -23.04
N PRO A 65 -20.04 3.92 -24.14
CA PRO A 65 -20.94 4.88 -24.79
C PRO A 65 -22.01 5.43 -23.84
N PRO A 66 -22.40 6.71 -23.93
CA PRO A 66 -23.42 7.29 -23.06
C PRO A 66 -24.73 6.47 -23.04
N GLY A 67 -25.29 6.25 -21.86
CA GLY A 67 -26.52 5.49 -21.68
C GLY A 67 -26.34 3.96 -21.59
N THR A 68 -25.10 3.46 -21.63
CA THR A 68 -24.78 2.05 -21.37
C THR A 68 -24.42 1.81 -19.89
N PRO A 69 -24.57 0.59 -19.38
CA PRO A 69 -24.05 0.23 -18.05
C PRO A 69 -22.56 0.56 -17.90
N ASP A 70 -21.75 0.27 -18.92
CA ASP A 70 -20.31 0.57 -18.93
C ASP A 70 -19.98 2.07 -18.83
N ALA A 71 -20.91 2.96 -19.19
CA ALA A 71 -20.74 4.39 -18.99
C ALA A 71 -20.94 4.84 -17.54
N LEU A 72 -21.59 4.01 -16.71
CA LEU A 72 -21.74 4.23 -15.27
C LEU A 72 -20.45 3.81 -14.53
N ASP A 73 -19.77 2.78 -15.04
CA ASP A 73 -18.55 2.21 -14.46
C ASP A 73 -17.30 2.86 -15.04
N ARG A 74 -17.06 4.11 -14.65
CA ARG A 74 -15.79 4.79 -14.98
C ARG A 74 -14.64 4.13 -14.24
N THR A 75 -13.51 3.92 -14.90
CA THR A 75 -12.34 3.28 -14.29
C THR A 75 -11.05 4.07 -14.46
N ALA A 76 -10.06 3.74 -13.64
CA ALA A 76 -8.68 4.17 -13.84
C ALA A 76 -7.71 3.01 -13.56
N ALA A 77 -6.60 2.99 -14.29
CA ALA A 77 -5.49 2.07 -14.04
C ALA A 77 -4.46 2.73 -13.13
N ALA A 78 -3.95 1.98 -12.15
CA ALA A 78 -2.90 2.43 -11.24
C ALA A 78 -2.06 1.25 -10.75
N ASP A 79 -0.82 1.53 -10.36
CA ASP A 79 0.03 0.58 -9.66
C ASP A 79 -0.11 0.78 -8.14
N LEU A 80 -0.44 -0.29 -7.43
CA LEU A 80 -0.53 -0.30 -5.97
C LEU A 80 0.77 -0.85 -5.38
N ALA A 81 1.38 -0.08 -4.50
CA ALA A 81 2.46 -0.52 -3.64
C ALA A 81 1.92 -1.41 -2.52
N VAL A 82 2.58 -2.55 -2.31
CA VAL A 82 2.32 -3.49 -1.21
C VAL A 82 3.58 -3.65 -0.38
N CYS A 83 3.56 -3.20 0.87
CA CYS A 83 4.72 -3.28 1.75
C CYS A 83 4.33 -3.39 3.24
N LEU A 84 5.30 -3.82 4.05
CA LEU A 84 5.24 -3.72 5.50
C LEU A 84 5.81 -2.38 5.94
N HIS A 85 5.21 -1.80 6.98
CA HIS A 85 5.86 -0.72 7.71
C HIS A 85 5.55 -0.75 9.22
N ARG A 86 6.47 -0.19 9.99
CA ARG A 86 6.36 -0.04 11.45
C ARG A 86 7.11 1.20 11.89
N ARG A 87 6.49 2.05 12.71
CA ARG A 87 7.18 3.18 13.36
C ARG A 87 8.30 2.65 14.26
N ASP A 88 9.45 3.32 14.29
CA ASP A 88 10.51 2.96 15.22
C ASP A 88 10.00 3.02 16.68
N GLY A 89 10.34 2.01 17.49
CA GLY A 89 9.79 1.80 18.84
C GLY A 89 8.30 1.40 18.88
N GLY A 90 7.62 1.37 17.73
CA GLY A 90 6.25 0.91 17.59
C GLY A 90 6.15 -0.62 17.63
N ARG A 91 5.06 -1.13 18.20
CA ARG A 91 4.84 -2.59 18.34
C ARG A 91 4.04 -3.20 17.20
N THR A 92 3.30 -2.37 16.46
CA THR A 92 2.36 -2.83 15.43
C THR A 92 3.01 -2.71 14.06
N THR A 93 3.10 -3.84 13.36
CA THR A 93 3.44 -3.88 11.94
C THR A 93 2.16 -3.77 11.11
N TRP A 94 2.18 -2.83 10.19
CA TRP A 94 1.11 -2.55 9.23
C TRP A 94 1.51 -3.11 7.87
N VAL A 95 0.52 -3.56 7.11
CA VAL A 95 0.66 -3.86 5.69
C VAL A 95 -0.14 -2.80 4.96
N TYR A 96 0.55 -2.05 4.13
CA TYR A 96 0.01 -1.03 3.25
C TYR A 96 -0.27 -1.63 1.87
N VAL A 97 -1.44 -1.35 1.31
CA VAL A 97 -1.77 -1.60 -0.09
C VAL A 97 -2.36 -0.30 -0.66
N GLY A 98 -1.66 0.38 -1.54
CA GLY A 98 -2.17 1.64 -2.08
C GLY A 98 -1.27 2.34 -3.09
N ASP A 99 -1.76 3.45 -3.62
CA ASP A 99 -1.14 4.22 -4.71
C ASP A 99 -0.20 5.36 -4.22
N GLY A 100 0.08 5.42 -2.92
CA GLY A 100 0.83 6.51 -2.29
C GLY A 100 0.07 7.84 -2.16
N ALA A 101 -1.21 7.88 -2.54
CA ALA A 101 -2.03 9.08 -2.54
C ALA A 101 -3.44 8.83 -1.98
N VAL A 102 -4.42 8.60 -2.86
CA VAL A 102 -5.85 8.66 -2.52
C VAL A 102 -6.46 7.28 -2.29
N GLN A 103 -5.91 6.24 -2.92
CA GLN A 103 -6.41 4.88 -2.82
C GLN A 103 -5.45 4.07 -1.96
N HIS A 104 -5.87 3.72 -0.75
CA HIS A 104 -5.12 2.78 0.06
C HIS A 104 -6.00 2.03 1.05
N LEU A 105 -5.51 0.87 1.46
CA LEU A 105 -5.97 0.12 2.60
C LEU A 105 -4.75 -0.25 3.44
N GLU A 106 -4.77 0.16 4.70
CA GLU A 106 -3.71 -0.12 5.65
C GLU A 106 -4.31 -0.86 6.85
N LEU A 107 -3.86 -2.10 7.07
CA LEU A 107 -4.33 -2.94 8.16
C LEU A 107 -3.15 -3.61 8.84
N THR A 108 -3.37 -4.10 10.06
CA THR A 108 -2.38 -4.94 10.73
C THR A 108 -2.15 -6.23 9.94
N ALA A 109 -0.94 -6.81 10.05
CA ALA A 109 -0.64 -8.09 9.42
C ALA A 109 -1.69 -9.18 9.79
N GLU A 110 -2.09 -9.25 11.05
CA GLU A 110 -3.11 -10.20 11.53
C GLU A 110 -4.48 -10.01 10.83
N SER A 111 -4.90 -8.77 10.61
CA SER A 111 -6.15 -8.48 9.89
C SER A 111 -6.08 -8.87 8.43
N TRP A 112 -4.93 -8.69 7.77
CA TRP A 112 -4.71 -9.22 6.41
C TRP A 112 -4.79 -10.73 6.35
N HIS A 113 -4.23 -11.46 7.33
CA HIS A 113 -4.35 -12.92 7.39
C HIS A 113 -5.80 -13.40 7.50
N ARG A 114 -6.69 -12.60 8.10
CA ARG A 114 -8.15 -12.88 8.12
C ARG A 114 -8.85 -12.45 6.82
N LEU A 115 -8.42 -11.33 6.24
CA LEU A 115 -9.06 -10.75 5.05
C LEU A 115 -8.78 -11.58 3.79
N MET A 116 -7.54 -12.07 3.62
CA MET A 116 -7.13 -12.78 2.40
C MET A 116 -8.02 -14.00 2.10
N PRO A 117 -8.27 -14.94 3.03
CA PRO A 117 -9.17 -16.07 2.74
C PRO A 117 -10.63 -15.66 2.48
N ALA A 118 -11.08 -14.53 3.04
CA ALA A 118 -12.42 -14.02 2.77
C ALA A 118 -12.50 -13.42 1.36
N LEU A 119 -11.46 -12.69 0.95
CA LEU A 119 -11.34 -12.15 -0.41
C LEU A 119 -11.28 -13.27 -1.44
N ASP A 120 -10.47 -14.32 -1.21
CA ASP A 120 -10.37 -15.47 -2.10
C ASP A 120 -11.74 -16.10 -2.36
N ARG A 121 -12.53 -16.33 -1.30
CA ARG A 121 -13.90 -16.89 -1.42
C ARG A 121 -14.82 -16.01 -2.25
N VAL A 122 -14.72 -14.69 -2.13
CA VAL A 122 -15.54 -13.76 -2.92
C VAL A 122 -15.09 -13.77 -4.39
N LEU A 123 -13.78 -13.84 -4.64
CA LEU A 123 -13.22 -13.93 -5.99
C LEU A 123 -13.61 -15.23 -6.69
N ASP A 124 -13.76 -16.33 -5.96
CA ASP A 124 -14.26 -17.59 -6.50
C ASP A 124 -15.70 -17.47 -7.02
N LEU A 125 -16.55 -16.61 -6.44
CA LEU A 125 -17.91 -16.35 -6.93
C LEU A 125 -17.91 -15.68 -8.31
N ALA A 126 -16.88 -14.89 -8.64
CA ALA A 126 -16.76 -14.22 -9.93
C ALA A 126 -16.24 -15.16 -11.04
N ARG A 127 -15.73 -16.35 -10.67
CA ARG A 127 -15.24 -17.37 -11.61
C ARG A 127 -16.28 -18.43 -11.94
N ALA A 128 -17.34 -18.55 -11.13
CA ALA A 128 -18.42 -19.51 -11.27
C ALA A 128 -19.46 -19.03 -12.30
#